data_AF-A0A936LVZ9-F1
#
_entry.id   AF-A0A936LVZ9-F1
#
_cell.length_a   1.000
_cell.length_b   1.000
_cell.length_c   1.000
_cell.angle_alpha   90.00
_cell.angle_beta   90.00
_cell.angle_gamma   90.00
#
_symmetry.space_group_name_H-M   'P 1'
#
loop_
_entity.id
_entity.type
_entity.pdbx_description
1 polymer ?
#
loop_
_entity_poly.entity_id
_entity_poly.type
_entity_poly.pdbx_seq_one_letter_code
_entity_poly.pdbx_strand_id
1 'polypeptide(L)'
;MKYILSLILLWFSYLLPSQASIIWQKTYGGNGSEFLRGGVLPTSYGYVIAGDSDSDLTGNKSIQNYGIWLIGIDTVGEIIWQKGYCAPSSLWSFKPTGDNNYIICASTGSDTCSEKSKKSEKSDVWIIKINEQGDIIWENTIRANDNESSAQLIQANDRGYFLGITTNSSLGLDKIDSSRGLADLWILKLHSLGKIQWQRTIGGAAQDGLTSISESHDGFLVSGYSHSAVSGDKTANKLWRI
;
A
#
# COMPACT_ATOMS: atom_id res chain seq x y z
N MET A 1 33.08 -48.37 -59.92
CA MET A 1 33.54 -47.16 -59.22
C MET A 1 32.33 -46.25 -59.04
N LYS A 2 31.68 -46.29 -57.88
CA LYS A 2 30.53 -45.43 -57.52
C LYS A 2 30.76 -44.89 -56.11
N TYR A 3 30.75 -43.57 -55.99
CA TYR A 3 30.91 -42.81 -54.76
C TYR A 3 29.63 -42.89 -53.93
N ILE A 4 29.74 -43.09 -52.62
CA ILE A 4 28.67 -42.79 -51.66
C ILE A 4 29.21 -41.71 -50.73
N LEU A 5 28.75 -40.48 -50.97
CA LEU A 5 28.93 -39.33 -50.10
C LEU A 5 27.93 -39.48 -48.93
N SER A 6 28.43 -39.61 -47.71
CA SER A 6 27.61 -39.53 -46.50
C SER A 6 27.43 -38.05 -46.12
N LEU A 7 26.22 -37.50 -46.32
CA LEU A 7 25.85 -36.17 -45.82
C LEU A 7 25.56 -36.26 -44.31
N ILE A 8 26.34 -35.55 -43.51
CA ILE A 8 26.03 -35.30 -42.08
C ILE A 8 25.17 -34.03 -42.02
N LEU A 9 23.91 -34.18 -41.61
CA LEU A 9 23.00 -33.07 -41.31
C LEU A 9 23.24 -32.63 -39.85
N LEU A 10 24.00 -31.55 -39.66
CA LEU A 10 24.08 -30.85 -38.38
C LEU A 10 22.87 -29.92 -38.22
N TRP A 11 21.92 -30.32 -37.38
CA TRP A 11 20.87 -29.45 -36.87
C TRP A 11 21.47 -28.44 -35.89
N PHE A 12 21.62 -27.18 -36.30
CA PHE A 12 21.84 -26.07 -35.38
C PHE A 12 20.49 -25.56 -34.88
N SER A 13 20.07 -26.01 -33.70
CA SER A 13 18.99 -25.35 -32.97
C SER A 13 19.54 -24.07 -32.33
N TYR A 14 19.28 -22.92 -32.94
CA TYR A 14 19.55 -21.63 -32.32
C TYR A 14 18.55 -21.39 -31.18
N LEU A 15 18.99 -21.62 -29.94
CA LEU A 15 18.37 -21.02 -28.76
C LEU A 15 18.78 -19.54 -28.75
N LEU A 16 17.95 -18.67 -29.32
CA LEU A 16 18.06 -17.24 -29.05
C LEU A 16 17.54 -17.00 -27.63
N PRO A 17 18.31 -16.41 -26.71
CA PRO A 17 17.75 -15.93 -25.46
C PRO A 17 16.76 -14.82 -25.81
N SER A 18 15.49 -14.94 -25.38
CA SER A 18 14.54 -13.85 -25.54
C SER A 18 15.03 -12.66 -24.71
N GLN A 19 15.70 -11.71 -25.35
CA GLN A 19 16.06 -10.47 -24.67
C GLN A 19 14.77 -9.71 -24.43
N ALA A 20 14.45 -9.46 -23.16
CA ALA A 20 13.34 -8.59 -22.82
C ALA A 20 13.59 -7.22 -23.43
N SER A 21 12.71 -6.78 -24.33
CA SER A 21 12.77 -5.47 -24.97
C SER A 21 11.73 -4.54 -24.33
N ILE A 22 12.10 -3.28 -24.12
CA ILE A 22 11.17 -2.25 -23.68
C ILE A 22 10.18 -1.97 -24.83
N ILE A 23 8.88 -2.17 -24.58
CA ILE A 23 7.82 -1.95 -25.57
C ILE A 23 7.43 -0.46 -25.61
N TRP A 24 7.42 0.21 -24.46
CA TRP A 24 7.30 1.66 -24.35
C TRP A 24 7.90 2.14 -23.01
N GLN A 25 8.25 3.42 -22.96
CA GLN A 25 8.66 4.11 -21.73
C GLN A 25 8.05 5.52 -21.72
N LYS A 26 7.63 5.99 -20.54
CA LYS A 26 7.04 7.31 -20.31
C LYS A 26 7.50 7.84 -18.96
N THR A 27 7.50 9.16 -18.81
CA THR A 27 7.76 9.86 -17.55
C THR A 27 6.52 10.65 -17.18
N TYR A 28 6.14 10.61 -15.91
CA TYR A 28 4.98 11.31 -15.37
C TYR A 28 5.40 12.18 -14.19
N GLY A 29 4.99 13.44 -14.16
CA GLY A 29 5.33 14.37 -13.10
C GLY A 29 5.46 15.82 -13.54
N GLY A 30 5.83 16.65 -12.56
CA GLY A 30 6.20 18.05 -12.73
C GLY A 30 7.68 18.29 -12.41
N ASN A 31 8.04 19.51 -12.05
CA ASN A 31 9.43 19.92 -11.76
C ASN A 31 9.89 19.57 -10.33
N GLY A 32 9.08 18.83 -9.58
CA GLY A 32 9.34 18.42 -8.20
C GLY A 32 9.70 16.94 -8.10
N SER A 33 9.44 16.35 -6.93
CA SER A 33 9.64 14.92 -6.72
C SER A 33 8.33 14.15 -6.86
N GLU A 34 8.42 12.99 -7.51
CA GLU A 34 7.36 11.98 -7.60
C GLU A 34 7.85 10.68 -6.98
N PHE A 35 7.05 10.13 -6.05
CA PHE A 35 7.39 8.92 -5.34
C PHE A 35 6.39 7.82 -5.67
N LEU A 36 6.81 6.80 -6.43
CA LEU A 36 6.00 5.61 -6.65
C LEU A 36 5.97 4.75 -5.39
N ARG A 37 4.94 4.91 -4.54
CA ARG A 37 4.79 4.16 -3.29
C ARG A 37 3.75 3.04 -3.35
N GLY A 38 2.62 3.29 -4.01
CA GLY A 38 1.53 2.33 -4.11
C GLY A 38 1.73 1.29 -5.21
N GLY A 39 2.56 1.61 -6.19
CA GLY A 39 2.85 0.75 -7.34
C GLY A 39 1.87 0.99 -8.50
N VAL A 40 1.75 -0.03 -9.35
CA VAL A 40 0.95 0.02 -10.59
C VAL A 40 -0.02 -1.15 -10.57
N LEU A 41 -1.31 -0.86 -10.72
CA LEU A 41 -2.37 -1.88 -10.75
C LEU A 41 -3.12 -1.83 -12.10
N PRO A 42 -3.56 -2.99 -12.63
CA PRO A 42 -4.28 -3.05 -13.90
C PRO A 42 -5.72 -2.53 -13.77
N THR A 43 -6.24 -2.02 -14.88
CA THR A 43 -7.63 -1.59 -15.09
C THR A 43 -8.19 -2.23 -16.38
N SER A 44 -9.46 -1.99 -16.67
CA SER A 44 -10.15 -2.32 -17.91
C SER A 44 -9.57 -1.59 -19.13
N TYR A 45 -8.89 -0.46 -18.93
CA TYR A 45 -8.34 0.40 -20.00
C TYR A 45 -6.81 0.43 -20.05
N GLY A 46 -6.12 -0.10 -19.03
CA GLY A 46 -4.67 0.03 -18.87
C GLY A 46 -4.25 -0.14 -17.42
N TYR A 47 -3.79 0.94 -16.78
CA TYR A 47 -3.23 0.90 -15.43
C TYR A 47 -3.60 2.13 -14.59
N VAL A 48 -3.58 1.97 -13.27
CA VAL A 48 -3.48 3.06 -12.30
C VAL A 48 -2.10 3.01 -11.64
N ILE A 49 -1.41 4.14 -11.68
CA ILE A 49 -0.16 4.39 -10.97
C ILE A 49 -0.51 5.19 -9.72
N ALA A 50 -0.08 4.72 -8.54
CA ALA A 50 -0.33 5.41 -7.27
C ALA A 50 0.98 5.77 -6.57
N GLY A 51 1.13 7.05 -6.26
CA GLY A 51 2.30 7.58 -5.58
C GLY A 51 1.98 8.85 -4.79
N ASP A 52 3.05 9.52 -4.39
CA ASP A 52 3.00 10.88 -3.86
C ASP A 52 3.67 11.84 -4.85
N SER A 53 3.28 13.10 -4.81
CA SER A 53 3.90 14.13 -5.63
C SER A 53 4.01 15.43 -4.87
N ASP A 54 5.22 16.00 -4.85
CA ASP A 54 5.52 17.32 -4.28
C ASP A 54 5.76 18.37 -5.38
N SER A 55 5.34 18.08 -6.61
CA SER A 55 5.58 18.95 -7.76
C SER A 55 4.47 19.97 -8.01
N ASP A 56 4.86 21.12 -8.57
CA ASP A 56 3.95 22.10 -9.11
C ASP A 56 3.25 21.61 -10.39
N LEU A 57 2.25 22.36 -10.86
CA LEU A 57 1.57 22.16 -12.14
C LEU A 57 2.49 22.43 -13.35
N THR A 58 3.45 21.53 -13.58
CA THR A 58 4.33 21.54 -14.76
C THR A 58 4.40 20.16 -15.39
N GLY A 59 5.09 20.05 -16.54
CA GLY A 59 5.25 18.77 -17.24
C GLY A 59 3.90 18.24 -17.75
N ASN A 60 3.58 16.99 -17.42
CA ASN A 60 2.28 16.38 -17.75
C ASN A 60 1.33 16.31 -16.56
N LYS A 61 1.67 16.95 -15.43
CA LYS A 61 0.77 17.06 -14.27
C LYS A 61 -0.29 18.13 -14.52
N SER A 62 -1.56 17.76 -14.37
CA SER A 62 -2.71 18.62 -14.65
C SER A 62 -3.53 18.99 -13.41
N ILE A 63 -3.10 18.56 -12.23
CA ILE A 63 -3.76 18.84 -10.95
C ILE A 63 -2.75 19.34 -9.90
N GLN A 64 -3.08 20.44 -9.21
CA GLN A 64 -2.23 20.97 -8.14
C GLN A 64 -2.46 20.15 -6.87
N ASN A 65 -1.52 19.25 -6.54
CA ASN A 65 -1.58 18.42 -5.34
C ASN A 65 -0.17 18.10 -4.84
N TYR A 66 0.06 18.30 -3.54
CA TYR A 66 1.34 18.05 -2.85
C TYR A 66 1.21 16.85 -1.89
N GLY A 67 0.71 15.73 -2.40
CA GLY A 67 0.32 14.57 -1.61
C GLY A 67 0.05 13.37 -2.51
N ILE A 68 -0.95 12.55 -2.15
CA ILE A 68 -1.24 11.32 -2.90
C ILE A 68 -1.69 11.67 -4.31
N TRP A 69 -0.95 11.22 -5.31
CA TRP A 69 -1.22 11.45 -6.72
C TRP A 69 -1.40 10.13 -7.46
N LEU A 70 -2.58 9.96 -8.04
CA LEU A 70 -2.94 8.81 -8.87
C LEU A 70 -3.07 9.23 -10.33
N ILE A 71 -2.59 8.35 -11.21
CA ILE A 71 -2.62 8.53 -12.66
C ILE A 71 -3.25 7.29 -13.29
N GLY A 72 -4.38 7.48 -13.97
CA GLY A 72 -4.93 6.47 -14.87
C GLY A 72 -4.28 6.61 -16.23
N ILE A 73 -3.67 5.53 -16.73
CA ILE A 73 -3.04 5.47 -18.05
C ILE A 73 -3.63 4.33 -18.88
N ASP A 74 -3.60 4.48 -20.20
CA ASP A 74 -3.97 3.40 -21.12
C ASP A 74 -2.84 2.34 -21.27
N THR A 75 -3.05 1.35 -22.14
CA THR A 75 -2.08 0.26 -22.37
C THR A 75 -0.77 0.71 -23.04
N VAL A 76 -0.73 1.92 -23.60
CA VAL A 76 0.46 2.51 -24.25
C VAL A 76 1.07 3.66 -23.44
N GLY A 77 0.52 3.93 -22.25
CA GLY A 77 1.05 4.91 -21.31
C GLY A 77 0.55 6.34 -21.53
N GLU A 78 -0.53 6.56 -22.29
CA GLU A 78 -1.16 7.88 -22.37
C GLU A 78 -2.05 8.14 -21.14
N ILE A 79 -2.03 9.37 -20.62
CA ILE A 79 -2.80 9.74 -19.43
C ILE A 79 -4.28 9.88 -19.80
N ILE A 80 -5.13 9.13 -19.11
CA ILE A 80 -6.59 9.24 -19.20
C ILE A 80 -7.12 10.19 -18.14
N TRP A 81 -6.62 10.07 -16.90
CA TRP A 81 -7.05 10.92 -15.79
C TRP A 81 -5.95 11.06 -14.73
N GLN A 82 -6.08 12.11 -13.92
CA GLN A 82 -5.26 12.34 -12.73
C GLN A 82 -6.15 12.71 -11.55
N LYS A 83 -5.86 12.14 -10.37
CA LYS A 83 -6.55 12.44 -9.12
C LYS A 83 -5.54 12.73 -8.03
N GLY A 84 -5.80 13.78 -7.27
CA GLY A 84 -5.04 14.17 -6.11
C GLY A 84 -5.90 13.96 -4.89
N TYR A 85 -5.35 13.32 -3.86
CA TYR A 85 -5.99 13.25 -2.56
C TYR A 85 -5.02 13.88 -1.56
N CYS A 86 -5.51 14.92 -0.87
CA CYS A 86 -4.94 15.51 0.34
C CYS A 86 -3.42 15.81 0.39
N ALA A 87 -3.06 17.06 0.69
CA ALA A 87 -1.69 17.49 0.96
C ALA A 87 -1.51 17.99 2.42
N PRO A 88 -0.37 17.74 3.10
CA PRO A 88 0.58 16.64 2.88
C PRO A 88 0.03 15.32 3.48
N SER A 89 0.03 14.27 2.66
CA SER A 89 -0.32 12.88 3.03
C SER A 89 0.69 11.92 2.39
N SER A 90 1.09 10.85 3.07
CA SER A 90 1.99 9.84 2.48
C SER A 90 1.23 8.56 2.18
N LEU A 91 1.29 8.11 0.92
CA LEU A 91 0.75 6.83 0.51
C LEU A 91 1.56 5.67 1.12
N TRP A 92 0.90 4.81 1.90
CA TRP A 92 1.53 3.63 2.50
C TRP A 92 1.15 2.33 1.80
N SER A 93 -0.08 2.24 1.28
CA SER A 93 -0.54 1.04 0.59
C SER A 93 -1.56 1.36 -0.48
N PHE A 94 -1.48 0.65 -1.61
CA PHE A 94 -2.46 0.67 -2.69
C PHE A 94 -2.67 -0.77 -3.17
N LYS A 95 -3.89 -1.29 -3.05
CA LYS A 95 -4.21 -2.69 -3.34
C LYS A 95 -5.52 -2.82 -4.12
N PRO A 96 -5.66 -3.82 -5.00
CA PRO A 96 -6.94 -4.12 -5.63
C PRO A 96 -7.90 -4.73 -4.61
N THR A 97 -9.19 -4.59 -4.87
CA THR A 97 -10.25 -5.30 -4.16
C THR A 97 -11.01 -6.22 -5.11
N GLY A 98 -11.60 -7.30 -4.59
CA GLY A 98 -12.32 -8.33 -5.36
C GLY A 98 -13.62 -7.86 -6.04
N ASP A 99 -13.94 -6.58 -5.95
CA ASP A 99 -15.06 -5.91 -6.62
C ASP A 99 -14.59 -4.89 -7.68
N ASN A 100 -13.39 -5.10 -8.27
CA ASN A 100 -12.78 -4.26 -9.30
C ASN A 100 -12.59 -2.79 -8.89
N ASN A 101 -12.39 -2.57 -7.59
CA ASN A 101 -12.08 -1.28 -7.00
C ASN A 101 -10.67 -1.33 -6.41
N TYR A 102 -10.23 -0.23 -5.82
CA TYR A 102 -8.96 -0.17 -5.11
C TYR A 102 -9.14 0.33 -3.69
N ILE A 103 -8.23 -0.09 -2.82
CA ILE A 103 -8.13 0.39 -1.45
C ILE A 103 -6.76 1.05 -1.23
N ILE A 104 -6.80 2.23 -0.64
CA ILE A 104 -5.65 3.06 -0.30
C ILE A 104 -5.55 3.13 1.21
N CYS A 105 -4.32 3.02 1.71
CA CYS A 105 -3.97 3.33 3.09
C CYS A 105 -2.89 4.41 3.07
N ALA A 106 -3.09 5.50 3.81
CA ALA A 106 -2.19 6.63 3.83
C ALA A 106 -2.12 7.27 5.23
N SER A 107 -1.07 8.04 5.49
CA SER A 107 -1.07 9.01 6.59
C SER A 107 -1.77 10.29 6.18
N THR A 108 -2.49 10.92 7.10
CA THR A 108 -3.02 12.28 6.91
C THR A 108 -2.56 13.16 8.05
N GLY A 109 -1.74 14.17 7.77
CA GLY A 109 -1.19 15.07 8.81
C GLY A 109 -1.86 16.44 8.90
N SER A 110 -3.07 16.64 8.32
CA SER A 110 -3.65 17.99 8.23
C SER A 110 -5.19 18.04 8.23
N ASP A 111 -5.72 19.03 8.95
CA ASP A 111 -7.12 19.47 8.95
C ASP A 111 -7.57 20.13 7.63
N THR A 112 -6.63 20.40 6.73
CA THR A 112 -6.90 21.01 5.42
C THR A 112 -7.43 20.02 4.38
N CYS A 113 -7.51 18.74 4.73
CA CYS A 113 -8.08 17.71 3.88
C CYS A 113 -9.59 17.93 3.67
N SER A 114 -10.03 18.18 2.43
CA SER A 114 -11.45 18.44 2.15
C SER A 114 -12.27 17.16 2.02
N GLU A 115 -11.62 16.09 1.58
CA GLU A 115 -12.17 14.78 1.29
C GLU A 115 -12.33 13.91 2.55
N LYS A 116 -11.62 14.27 3.63
CA LYS A 116 -11.65 13.57 4.92
C LYS A 116 -12.81 14.08 5.77
N SER A 117 -13.72 13.18 6.17
CA SER A 117 -14.83 13.54 7.07
C SER A 117 -14.37 13.82 8.49
N LYS A 118 -13.34 13.11 8.97
CA LYS A 118 -12.80 13.23 10.33
C LYS A 118 -11.50 14.02 10.33
N LYS A 119 -11.56 15.32 10.57
CA LYS A 119 -10.37 16.18 10.63
C LYS A 119 -9.52 15.90 11.88
N SER A 120 -8.20 15.99 11.73
CA SER A 120 -7.20 15.87 12.79
C SER A 120 -5.92 16.64 12.40
N GLU A 121 -5.40 17.43 13.33
CA GLU A 121 -4.07 18.05 13.23
C GLU A 121 -2.93 17.03 13.35
N LYS A 122 -3.24 15.78 13.75
CA LYS A 122 -2.29 14.68 13.91
C LYS A 122 -2.30 13.74 12.71
N SER A 123 -1.17 13.04 12.55
CA SER A 123 -0.99 12.02 11.51
C SER A 123 -1.78 10.75 11.86
N ASP A 124 -3.03 10.68 11.37
CA ASP A 124 -3.88 9.49 11.51
C ASP A 124 -3.72 8.53 10.31
N VAL A 125 -4.27 7.32 10.43
CA VAL A 125 -4.42 6.39 9.31
C VAL A 125 -5.71 6.68 8.55
N TRP A 126 -5.57 7.05 7.29
CA TRP A 126 -6.69 7.26 6.37
C TRP A 126 -6.81 6.12 5.37
N ILE A 127 -8.03 5.60 5.27
CA ILE A 127 -8.39 4.48 4.41
C ILE A 127 -9.39 5.01 3.39
N ILE A 128 -9.10 4.81 2.10
CA ILE A 128 -9.93 5.29 1.00
C ILE A 128 -10.22 4.13 0.08
N LYS A 129 -11.48 3.86 -0.19
CA LYS A 129 -11.89 3.00 -1.29
C LYS A 129 -12.23 3.87 -2.49
N ILE A 130 -11.61 3.58 -3.63
CA ILE A 130 -11.85 4.28 -4.89
C ILE A 130 -12.32 3.33 -5.98
N ASN A 131 -13.09 3.84 -6.93
CA ASN A 131 -13.43 3.11 -8.15
C ASN A 131 -12.26 3.14 -9.15
N GLU A 132 -12.46 2.50 -10.30
CA GLU A 132 -11.47 2.42 -11.37
C GLU A 132 -11.13 3.80 -12.01
N GLN A 133 -11.99 4.80 -11.84
CA GLN A 133 -11.80 6.18 -12.31
C GLN A 133 -11.16 7.09 -11.25
N GLY A 134 -10.82 6.54 -10.08
CA GLY A 134 -10.28 7.30 -8.96
C GLY A 134 -11.31 8.15 -8.21
N ASP A 135 -12.60 7.89 -8.35
CA ASP A 135 -13.60 8.53 -7.50
C ASP A 135 -13.75 7.78 -6.18
N ILE A 136 -13.88 8.53 -5.09
CA ILE A 136 -14.04 7.96 -3.74
C ILE A 136 -15.41 7.30 -3.62
N ILE A 137 -15.41 6.01 -3.30
CA ILE A 137 -16.60 5.23 -2.96
C ILE A 137 -16.94 5.43 -1.48
N TRP A 138 -15.93 5.27 -0.62
CA TRP A 138 -16.02 5.57 0.80
C TRP A 138 -14.64 5.86 1.36
N GLU A 139 -14.60 6.55 2.49
CA GLU A 139 -13.38 6.78 3.26
C GLU A 139 -13.64 6.58 4.76
N ASN A 140 -12.61 6.21 5.50
CA ASN A 140 -12.63 6.20 6.95
C ASN A 140 -11.26 6.55 7.51
N THR A 141 -11.25 7.22 8.65
CA THR A 141 -10.03 7.50 9.43
C THR A 141 -10.03 6.66 10.70
N ILE A 142 -8.92 5.96 10.93
CA ILE A 142 -8.59 5.24 12.16
C ILE A 142 -7.60 6.10 12.95
N ARG A 143 -7.97 6.49 14.16
CA ARG A 143 -7.23 7.45 14.97
C ARG A 143 -6.75 6.86 16.28
N ALA A 144 -5.55 7.25 16.69
CA ALA A 144 -5.08 7.07 18.05
C ALA A 144 -4.53 8.39 18.61
N ASN A 145 -4.11 8.38 19.87
CA ASN A 145 -3.73 9.62 20.55
C ASN A 145 -2.44 10.25 20.00
N ASP A 146 -1.53 9.46 19.43
CA ASP A 146 -0.24 9.91 18.92
C ASP A 146 -0.14 9.68 17.41
N ASN A 147 0.97 10.08 16.78
CA ASN A 147 1.14 9.94 15.34
C ASN A 147 1.44 8.49 14.96
N GLU A 148 0.77 7.97 13.93
CA GLU A 148 1.07 6.65 13.39
C GLU A 148 2.28 6.67 12.44
N SER A 149 3.21 5.72 12.61
CA SER A 149 4.47 5.72 11.85
C SER A 149 4.39 5.00 10.51
N SER A 150 3.56 3.96 10.42
CA SER A 150 3.37 3.18 9.20
C SER A 150 2.13 2.32 9.29
N ALA A 151 1.53 1.99 8.15
CA ALA A 151 0.45 1.01 8.09
C ALA A 151 0.50 0.18 6.81
N GLN A 152 -0.05 -1.03 6.88
CA GLN A 152 -0.37 -1.85 5.72
C GLN A 152 -1.81 -2.31 5.77
N LEU A 153 -2.42 -2.43 4.59
CA LEU A 153 -3.82 -2.79 4.44
C LEU A 153 -3.96 -3.83 3.32
N ILE A 154 -4.73 -4.88 3.59
CA ILE A 154 -5.16 -5.86 2.58
C ILE A 154 -6.66 -6.08 2.69
N GLN A 155 -7.30 -6.47 1.58
CA GLN A 155 -8.65 -6.99 1.65
C GLN A 155 -8.61 -8.44 2.14
N ALA A 156 -9.56 -8.78 3.00
CA ALA A 156 -9.78 -10.15 3.47
C ALA A 156 -10.82 -10.88 2.59
N ASN A 157 -10.82 -12.21 2.64
CA ASN A 157 -11.74 -13.09 1.93
C ASN A 157 -13.22 -12.81 2.23
N ASP A 158 -13.52 -12.35 3.45
CA ASP A 158 -14.87 -11.94 3.87
C ASP A 158 -15.29 -10.56 3.31
N ARG A 159 -14.51 -9.99 2.39
CA ARG A 159 -14.64 -8.64 1.80
C ARG A 159 -14.44 -7.49 2.79
N GLY A 160 -14.11 -7.78 4.05
CA GLY A 160 -13.59 -6.80 4.99
C GLY A 160 -12.12 -6.49 4.70
N TYR A 161 -11.46 -5.84 5.65
CA TYR A 161 -10.05 -5.46 5.50
C TYR A 161 -9.24 -5.86 6.74
N PHE A 162 -7.96 -6.12 6.53
CA PHE A 162 -7.01 -6.37 7.60
C PHE A 162 -5.94 -5.28 7.54
N LEU A 163 -5.75 -4.60 8.67
CA LEU A 163 -4.92 -3.42 8.80
C LEU A 163 -3.91 -3.68 9.92
N GLY A 164 -2.63 -3.53 9.60
CA GLY A 164 -1.57 -3.47 10.59
C GLY A 164 -1.02 -2.06 10.65
N ILE A 165 -0.79 -1.54 11.84
CA ILE A 165 -0.23 -0.21 12.09
C ILE A 165 0.94 -0.36 13.06
N THR A 166 2.03 0.36 12.85
CA THR A 166 3.05 0.56 13.90
C THR A 166 2.75 1.89 14.60
N THR A 167 2.57 1.85 15.91
CA THR A 167 2.17 3.03 16.69
C THR A 167 2.76 2.97 18.10
N ASN A 168 3.08 4.14 18.65
CA ASN A 168 3.43 4.32 20.06
C ASN A 168 2.25 4.81 20.91
N SER A 169 1.07 4.91 20.29
CA SER A 169 -0.10 5.52 20.90
C SER A 169 -0.56 4.83 22.18
N SER A 170 -0.96 5.65 23.14
CA SER A 170 -1.74 5.24 24.31
C SER A 170 -3.20 4.94 23.95
N LEU A 171 -3.94 4.34 24.89
CA LEU A 171 -5.40 4.16 24.81
C LEU A 171 -6.13 5.49 24.53
N GLY A 172 -6.96 5.52 23.49
CA GLY A 172 -7.80 6.66 23.17
C GLY A 172 -8.26 6.69 21.71
N LEU A 173 -9.28 7.51 21.45
CA LEU A 173 -9.96 7.61 20.15
C LEU A 173 -10.48 6.24 19.69
N ASP A 174 -9.95 5.69 18.58
CA ASP A 174 -10.36 4.38 18.08
C ASP A 174 -9.55 3.24 18.72
N LYS A 175 -8.39 3.51 19.33
CA LYS A 175 -7.50 2.51 19.95
C LYS A 175 -7.96 2.14 21.35
N ILE A 176 -8.20 0.84 21.60
CA ILE A 176 -8.75 0.33 22.88
C ILE A 176 -7.72 -0.35 23.82
N ASP A 177 -6.45 -0.42 23.41
CA ASP A 177 -5.37 -0.97 24.24
C ASP A 177 -4.08 -0.19 24.00
N SER A 178 -3.40 0.22 25.06
CA SER A 178 -2.17 1.02 25.00
C SER A 178 -1.00 0.23 24.43
N SER A 179 -0.06 0.93 23.81
CA SER A 179 1.28 0.38 23.56
C SER A 179 2.02 0.16 24.89
N ARG A 180 2.84 -0.89 24.96
CA ARG A 180 3.52 -1.42 26.17
C ARG A 180 4.99 -1.01 26.24
N GLY A 181 5.47 -0.29 25.23
CA GLY A 181 6.85 0.15 25.07
C GLY A 181 6.96 1.38 24.18
N LEU A 182 8.00 1.42 23.34
CA LEU A 182 8.28 2.55 22.48
C LEU A 182 7.36 2.60 21.26
N ALA A 183 7.07 1.47 20.65
CA ALA A 183 6.11 1.34 19.55
C ALA A 183 5.75 -0.14 19.41
N ASP A 184 4.49 -0.42 19.14
CA ASP A 184 3.94 -1.76 19.01
C ASP A 184 3.12 -1.89 17.73
N LEU A 185 2.76 -3.12 17.39
CA LEU A 185 1.87 -3.42 16.29
C LEU A 185 0.42 -3.30 16.77
N TRP A 186 -0.34 -2.41 16.16
CA TRP A 186 -1.78 -2.33 16.32
C TRP A 186 -2.46 -2.97 15.11
N ILE A 187 -3.08 -4.13 15.35
CA ILE A 187 -3.70 -4.98 14.35
C ILE A 187 -5.21 -4.82 14.41
N LEU A 188 -5.85 -4.57 13.28
CA LEU A 188 -7.27 -4.37 13.17
C LEU A 188 -7.86 -5.24 12.07
N LYS A 189 -9.04 -5.81 12.34
CA LYS A 189 -9.95 -6.29 11.31
C LYS A 189 -11.06 -5.29 11.15
N LEU A 190 -11.37 -4.96 9.90
CA LEU A 190 -12.41 -4.03 9.51
C LEU A 190 -13.50 -4.78 8.72
N HIS A 191 -14.73 -4.28 8.83
CA HIS A 191 -15.82 -4.59 7.92
C HIS A 191 -15.55 -4.01 6.51
N SER A 192 -16.34 -4.41 5.52
CA SER A 192 -16.26 -3.95 4.13
C SER A 192 -16.47 -2.44 3.93
N LEU A 193 -17.02 -1.75 4.93
CA LEU A 193 -17.21 -0.30 4.97
C LEU A 193 -16.20 0.40 5.91
N GLY A 194 -15.08 -0.26 6.22
CA GLY A 194 -14.00 0.33 7.02
C GLY A 194 -14.25 0.44 8.53
N LYS A 195 -15.38 -0.03 9.06
CA LYS A 195 -15.67 -0.05 10.50
C LYS A 195 -14.86 -1.13 11.22
N ILE A 196 -14.32 -0.84 12.40
CA ILE A 196 -13.56 -1.81 13.20
C ILE A 196 -14.47 -2.96 13.67
N GLN A 197 -14.09 -4.20 13.35
CA GLN A 197 -14.68 -5.43 13.90
C GLN A 197 -14.03 -5.80 15.22
N TRP A 198 -12.70 -5.87 15.19
CA TRP A 198 -11.86 -6.16 16.35
C TRP A 198 -10.49 -5.53 16.14
N GLN A 199 -9.78 -5.33 17.25
CA GLN A 199 -8.43 -4.80 17.26
C GLN A 199 -7.60 -5.44 18.38
N ARG A 200 -6.28 -5.50 18.21
CA ARG A 200 -5.31 -6.01 19.19
C ARG A 200 -4.01 -5.22 19.12
N THR A 201 -3.41 -4.95 20.26
CA THR A 201 -2.03 -4.45 20.34
C THR A 201 -1.10 -5.61 20.63
N ILE A 202 -0.04 -5.75 19.84
CA ILE A 202 0.95 -6.82 19.91
C ILE A 202 2.33 -6.20 20.01
N GLY A 203 3.04 -6.51 21.10
CA GLY A 203 4.35 -5.92 21.35
C GLY A 203 4.84 -6.07 22.78
N GLY A 204 6.02 -5.51 23.05
CA GLY A 204 6.77 -5.66 24.29
C GLY A 204 7.24 -4.32 24.85
N ALA A 205 8.23 -4.37 25.73
CA ALA A 205 8.70 -3.17 26.45
C ALA A 205 9.55 -2.20 25.60
N ALA A 206 10.00 -2.61 24.40
CA ALA A 206 10.84 -1.79 23.52
C ALA A 206 10.11 -1.45 22.21
N GLN A 207 10.84 -1.32 21.10
CA GLN A 207 10.27 -1.03 19.79
C GLN A 207 9.99 -2.33 19.03
N ASP A 208 8.76 -2.46 18.58
CA ASP A 208 8.25 -3.51 17.73
C ASP A 208 7.57 -2.88 16.52
N GLY A 209 7.86 -3.38 15.31
CA GLY A 209 7.43 -2.71 14.08
C GLY A 209 6.92 -3.67 13.03
N LEU A 210 5.86 -3.26 12.34
CA LEU A 210 5.26 -4.00 11.24
C LEU A 210 6.12 -3.92 9.98
N THR A 211 6.30 -5.05 9.30
CA THR A 211 6.93 -5.09 7.96
C THR A 211 5.97 -5.55 6.87
N SER A 212 5.10 -6.51 7.17
CA SER A 212 4.13 -7.01 6.20
C SER A 212 2.93 -7.66 6.86
N ILE A 213 1.79 -7.64 6.16
CA ILE A 213 0.63 -8.46 6.46
C ILE A 213 0.21 -9.25 5.22
N SER A 214 -0.31 -10.45 5.44
CA SER A 214 -0.85 -11.29 4.37
C SER A 214 -2.05 -12.08 4.87
N GLU A 215 -2.95 -12.45 3.98
CA GLU A 215 -4.02 -13.38 4.28
C GLU A 215 -3.56 -14.82 4.03
N SER A 216 -3.98 -15.73 4.91
CA SER A 216 -3.78 -17.17 4.81
C SER A 216 -5.13 -17.86 4.76
N HIS A 217 -5.15 -19.15 4.41
CA HIS A 217 -6.38 -19.95 4.36
C HIS A 217 -7.15 -19.92 5.69
N ASP A 218 -6.42 -19.98 6.81
CA ASP A 218 -6.99 -20.10 8.16
C ASP A 218 -6.92 -18.78 8.98
N GLY A 219 -6.54 -17.66 8.37
CA GLY A 219 -6.41 -16.40 9.09
C GLY A 219 -5.47 -15.39 8.43
N PHE A 220 -4.73 -14.63 9.25
CA PHE A 220 -3.80 -13.60 8.77
C PHE A 220 -2.39 -13.88 9.27
N LEU A 221 -1.41 -13.59 8.42
CA LEU A 221 0.00 -13.57 8.77
C LEU A 221 0.42 -12.12 8.99
N VAL A 222 1.11 -11.89 10.10
CA VAL A 222 1.71 -10.60 10.44
C VAL A 222 3.20 -10.83 10.63
N SER A 223 4.02 -10.07 9.90
CA SER A 223 5.47 -10.07 10.07
C SER A 223 5.97 -8.71 10.52
N GLY A 224 7.05 -8.71 11.28
CA GLY A 224 7.64 -7.51 11.85
C GLY A 224 9.04 -7.75 12.40
N TYR A 225 9.62 -6.71 12.99
CA TYR A 225 10.83 -6.79 13.79
C TYR A 225 10.52 -6.48 15.26
N SER A 226 11.41 -6.93 16.13
CA SER A 226 11.27 -6.73 17.58
C SER A 226 12.62 -6.45 18.22
N HIS A 227 12.73 -5.29 18.88
CA HIS A 227 13.84 -4.94 19.75
C HIS A 227 13.56 -5.26 21.23
N SER A 228 12.38 -5.79 21.53
CA SER A 228 11.96 -6.16 22.88
C SER A 228 12.68 -7.41 23.40
N ALA A 229 13.03 -7.44 24.68
CA ALA A 229 13.29 -8.70 25.39
C ALA A 229 11.96 -9.47 25.60
N VAL A 230 12.00 -10.67 26.19
CA VAL A 230 10.78 -11.40 26.61
C VAL A 230 9.94 -10.51 27.54
N SER A 231 8.83 -10.01 27.02
CA SER A 231 7.91 -9.05 27.65
C SER A 231 6.64 -8.91 26.82
N GLY A 232 5.53 -8.52 27.43
CA GLY A 232 4.24 -8.39 26.72
C GLY A 232 3.83 -9.71 26.08
N ASP A 233 3.52 -9.70 24.78
CA ASP A 233 3.13 -10.92 24.06
C ASP A 233 4.34 -11.75 23.59
N LYS A 234 5.57 -11.31 23.86
CA LYS A 234 6.80 -11.98 23.40
C LYS A 234 7.17 -13.08 24.36
N THR A 235 6.90 -14.33 23.98
CA THR A 235 7.18 -15.52 24.81
C THR A 235 8.60 -16.07 24.63
N ALA A 236 9.33 -15.62 23.60
CA ALA A 236 10.73 -16.01 23.35
C ALA A 236 11.50 -14.91 22.61
N ASN A 237 12.83 -14.89 22.76
CA ASN A 237 13.69 -13.83 22.21
C ASN A 237 13.64 -13.65 20.68
N LYS A 238 13.10 -14.60 19.91
CA LYS A 238 13.30 -14.62 18.44
C LYS A 238 12.05 -14.59 17.57
N LEU A 239 10.83 -14.86 18.05
CA LEU A 239 9.64 -14.90 17.18
C LEU A 239 8.35 -14.61 17.96
N TRP A 240 7.44 -13.85 17.35
CA TRP A 240 6.03 -13.78 17.75
C TRP A 240 5.30 -14.99 17.15
N ARG A 241 4.44 -15.63 17.94
CA ARG A 241 3.49 -16.63 17.46
C ARG A 241 2.11 -16.12 17.87
N ILE A 242 1.34 -15.67 16.89
CA ILE A 242 -0.02 -15.13 17.06
C ILE A 242 -0.99 -16.21 16.60
#